data_AF-A0A6I2ZMN9-F1
#
_entry.id   AF-A0A6I2ZMN9-F1
#
_cell.length_a   1.000
_cell.length_b   1.000
_cell.length_c   1.000
_cell.angle_alpha   90.00
_cell.angle_beta   90.00
_cell.angle_gamma   90.00
#
_symmetry.space_group_name_H-M   'P 1'
#
loop_
_entity.id
_entity.type
_entity.pdbx_description
1 polymer ?
#
loop_
_entity_poly.entity_id
_entity_poly.type
_entity_poly.pdbx_seq_one_letter_code
_entity_poly.pdbx_strand_id
1 'polypeptide(L)'
;MTETTATAHVSITGVARVDPRTKDLVKRLKPGEIAVINHRDLDRVAGEGLAAAQVSAVINASPAISGRYPNGGPKRVAEAGIAMVDAVGTAIMSELSDGDTITIEDGRILRDGVEICRGEMLDLEQVEAKMELARDAIGNELESFAVNTLEYVEKEARLLFEPIVVPEIRTKFERRHVLIVVRGHDYKEDLRALRTYIVEFHPILVGVDGGADALLDM
;
A
#
# COMPACT_ATOMS: atom_id res chain seq x y z
N MET A 1 -13.01 -26.92 -45.62
CA MET A 1 -12.28 -25.64 -45.67
C MET A 1 -12.55 -24.96 -44.34
N THR A 2 -11.56 -24.98 -43.46
CA THR A 2 -11.61 -24.43 -42.10
C THR A 2 -11.52 -22.91 -42.16
N GLU A 3 -12.58 -22.20 -41.82
CA GLU A 3 -12.51 -20.79 -41.43
C GLU A 3 -12.00 -20.74 -39.99
N THR A 4 -10.71 -20.43 -39.84
CA THR A 4 -10.13 -20.01 -38.56
C THR A 4 -10.52 -18.55 -38.37
N THR A 5 -11.56 -18.32 -37.57
CA THR A 5 -11.96 -16.99 -37.11
C THR A 5 -10.81 -16.44 -36.25
N ALA A 6 -10.03 -15.51 -36.79
CA ALA A 6 -8.99 -14.80 -36.05
C ALA A 6 -9.67 -14.01 -34.93
N THR A 7 -9.51 -14.47 -33.69
CA THR A 7 -9.89 -13.73 -32.50
C THR A 7 -9.01 -12.48 -32.47
N ALA A 8 -9.62 -11.29 -32.45
CA ALA A 8 -8.87 -10.04 -32.37
C ALA A 8 -8.16 -9.98 -31.01
N HIS A 9 -6.86 -10.23 -31.00
CA HIS A 9 -6.04 -10.10 -29.80
C HIS A 9 -5.93 -8.62 -29.44
N VAL A 10 -6.41 -8.24 -28.25
CA VAL A 10 -6.27 -6.87 -27.75
C VAL A 10 -4.83 -6.69 -27.27
N SER A 11 -4.04 -5.93 -28.02
CA SER A 11 -2.70 -5.54 -27.64
C SER A 11 -2.67 -4.11 -27.13
N ILE A 12 -1.93 -3.86 -26.05
CA ILE A 12 -1.76 -2.53 -25.45
C ILE A 12 -0.28 -2.20 -25.48
N THR A 13 0.11 -1.19 -26.26
CA THR A 13 1.49 -0.70 -26.31
C THR A 13 1.58 0.68 -25.65
N GLY A 14 2.58 0.88 -24.81
CA GLY A 14 2.77 2.13 -24.10
C GLY A 14 4.13 2.26 -23.44
N VAL A 15 4.39 3.45 -22.91
CA VAL A 15 5.60 3.75 -22.15
C VAL A 15 5.41 3.26 -20.72
N ALA A 16 6.30 2.38 -20.27
CA ALA A 16 6.33 1.86 -18.91
C ALA A 16 6.83 2.95 -17.93
N ARG A 17 6.13 3.08 -16.80
CA ARG A 17 6.59 3.83 -15.64
C ARG A 17 6.68 2.90 -14.44
N VAL A 18 7.87 2.78 -13.87
CA VAL A 18 8.20 1.72 -12.92
C VAL A 18 8.47 2.32 -11.54
N ASP A 19 7.71 1.91 -10.53
CA ASP A 19 8.01 2.27 -9.15
C ASP A 19 7.48 1.21 -8.18
N PRO A 20 8.28 0.73 -7.21
CA PRO A 20 7.76 -0.14 -6.16
C PRO A 20 6.75 0.56 -5.27
N ARG A 21 6.76 1.91 -5.18
CA ARG A 21 5.81 2.69 -4.37
C ARG A 21 4.76 3.31 -5.27
N THR A 22 3.59 2.68 -5.36
CA THR A 22 2.46 3.17 -6.18
C THR A 22 2.10 4.63 -5.88
N LYS A 23 2.15 5.05 -4.60
CA LYS A 23 1.86 6.44 -4.21
C LYS A 23 2.82 7.48 -4.80
N ASP A 24 4.04 7.08 -5.12
CA ASP A 24 5.05 7.95 -5.72
C ASP A 24 4.95 7.90 -7.25
N LEU A 25 4.64 6.72 -7.81
CA LEU A 25 4.34 6.55 -9.23
C LEU A 25 3.17 7.41 -9.71
N VAL A 26 2.03 7.38 -9.00
CA VAL A 26 0.80 8.08 -9.44
C VAL A 26 0.97 9.59 -9.58
N LYS A 27 1.96 10.19 -8.94
CA LYS A 27 2.26 11.64 -9.03
C LYS A 27 2.92 12.03 -10.35
N ARG A 28 3.52 11.06 -11.06
CA ARG A 28 4.33 11.30 -12.27
C ARG A 28 3.81 10.57 -13.51
N LEU A 29 2.79 9.73 -13.38
CA LEU A 29 2.11 9.09 -14.50
C LEU A 29 1.46 10.12 -15.42
N LYS A 30 1.49 9.83 -16.72
CA LYS A 30 0.74 10.57 -17.73
C LYS A 30 -0.34 9.68 -18.36
N PRO A 31 -1.43 10.27 -18.88
CA PRO A 31 -2.45 9.53 -19.59
C PRO A 31 -1.87 8.67 -20.72
N GLY A 32 -2.33 7.42 -20.82
CA GLY A 32 -1.89 6.45 -21.82
C GLY A 32 -0.59 5.70 -21.51
N GLU A 33 0.16 6.07 -20.47
CA GLU A 33 1.33 5.30 -20.00
C GLU A 33 0.90 3.98 -19.33
N ILE A 34 1.83 3.04 -19.21
CA ILE A 34 1.62 1.75 -18.52
C ILE A 34 2.27 1.84 -17.14
N ALA A 35 1.48 1.64 -16.08
CA ALA A 35 2.00 1.64 -14.71
C ALA A 35 2.57 0.27 -14.35
N VAL A 36 3.82 0.21 -13.92
CA VAL A 36 4.47 -1.00 -13.40
C VAL A 36 4.70 -0.82 -11.90
N ILE A 37 3.97 -1.58 -11.10
CA ILE A 37 3.90 -1.45 -9.65
C ILE A 37 4.27 -2.75 -8.94
N ASN A 38 4.60 -2.63 -7.66
CA ASN A 38 4.69 -3.77 -6.76
C ASN A 38 3.81 -3.52 -5.53
N HIS A 39 2.50 -3.76 -5.68
CA HIS A 39 1.51 -3.45 -4.66
C HIS A 39 0.66 -4.67 -4.34
N ARG A 40 1.01 -5.35 -3.25
CA ARG A 40 0.20 -6.44 -2.71
C ARG A 40 -1.05 -5.87 -2.03
N ASP A 41 -2.21 -6.48 -2.28
CA ASP A 41 -3.50 -6.03 -1.73
C ASP A 41 -3.80 -4.56 -2.07
N LEU A 42 -3.80 -4.25 -3.37
CA LEU A 42 -3.97 -2.89 -3.90
C LEU A 42 -5.16 -2.18 -3.23
N ASP A 43 -4.87 -1.11 -2.49
CA ASP A 43 -5.90 -0.41 -1.74
C ASP A 43 -6.74 0.51 -2.64
N ARG A 44 -7.87 1.00 -2.11
CA ARG A 44 -8.80 1.85 -2.87
C ARG A 44 -8.16 3.17 -3.29
N VAL A 45 -7.29 3.77 -2.47
CA VAL A 45 -6.64 5.06 -2.75
C VAL A 45 -5.64 4.90 -3.90
N ALA A 46 -4.86 3.82 -3.90
CA ALA A 46 -3.93 3.48 -4.96
C ALA A 46 -4.67 3.19 -6.27
N GLY A 47 -5.76 2.40 -6.22
CA GLY A 47 -6.61 2.13 -7.38
C GLY A 47 -7.24 3.40 -7.97
N GLU A 48 -7.76 4.30 -7.13
CA GLU A 48 -8.29 5.61 -7.56
C GLU A 48 -7.20 6.49 -8.18
N GLY A 49 -5.98 6.49 -7.64
CA GLY A 49 -4.84 7.21 -8.21
C GLY A 49 -4.45 6.71 -9.60
N LEU A 50 -4.42 5.39 -9.81
CA LEU A 50 -4.15 4.79 -11.12
C LEU A 50 -5.25 5.12 -12.13
N ALA A 51 -6.52 5.01 -11.72
CA ALA A 51 -7.65 5.37 -12.56
C ALA A 51 -7.65 6.86 -12.95
N ALA A 52 -7.41 7.75 -11.99
CA ALA A 52 -7.33 9.19 -12.22
C ALA A 52 -6.17 9.58 -13.15
N ALA A 53 -5.06 8.82 -13.15
CA ALA A 53 -3.95 9.02 -14.06
C ALA A 53 -4.25 8.59 -15.51
N GLN A 54 -5.37 7.89 -15.76
CA GLN A 54 -5.79 7.42 -17.08
C GLN A 54 -4.71 6.59 -17.80
N VAL A 55 -4.05 5.70 -17.05
CA VAL A 55 -3.08 4.76 -17.62
C VAL A 55 -3.76 3.81 -18.59
N SER A 56 -3.04 3.35 -19.61
CA SER A 56 -3.56 2.39 -20.58
C SER A 56 -3.62 0.97 -20.03
N ALA A 57 -2.72 0.63 -19.11
CA ALA A 57 -2.71 -0.64 -18.39
C ALA A 57 -1.91 -0.55 -17.08
N VAL A 58 -2.11 -1.54 -16.20
CA VAL A 58 -1.34 -1.76 -14.98
C VAL A 58 -0.67 -3.13 -15.04
N ILE A 59 0.62 -3.19 -14.74
CA ILE A 59 1.36 -4.42 -14.49
C ILE A 59 1.72 -4.43 -13.00
N ASN A 60 1.26 -5.44 -12.28
CA ASN A 60 1.54 -5.58 -10.86
C ASN A 60 2.41 -6.81 -10.58
N ALA A 61 3.56 -6.58 -9.97
CA ALA A 61 4.51 -7.61 -9.58
C ALA A 61 3.97 -8.54 -8.49
N SER A 62 3.21 -7.99 -7.55
CA SER A 62 2.57 -8.75 -6.47
C SER A 62 1.10 -9.03 -6.79
N PRO A 63 0.44 -9.98 -6.11
CA PRO A 63 -1.00 -10.16 -6.26
C PRO A 63 -1.76 -8.92 -5.77
N ALA A 64 -2.56 -8.33 -6.64
CA ALA A 64 -3.41 -7.19 -6.32
C ALA A 64 -4.51 -7.61 -5.33
N ILE A 65 -4.94 -8.87 -5.34
CA ILE A 65 -5.82 -9.49 -4.33
C ILE A 65 -5.09 -10.74 -3.81
N SER A 66 -4.53 -10.69 -2.61
CA SER A 66 -3.79 -11.85 -2.07
C SER A 66 -4.68 -12.94 -1.48
N GLY A 67 -6.00 -12.69 -1.39
CA GLY A 67 -6.98 -13.64 -0.85
C GLY A 67 -7.17 -13.57 0.66
N ARG A 68 -6.43 -12.72 1.38
CA ARG A 68 -6.57 -12.55 2.84
C ARG A 68 -7.85 -11.84 3.25
N TYR A 69 -8.24 -10.84 2.46
CA TYR A 69 -9.43 -10.03 2.68
C TYR A 69 -9.80 -9.33 1.36
N PRO A 70 -11.07 -8.92 1.18
CA PRO A 70 -11.46 -8.13 0.03
C PRO A 70 -10.84 -6.72 0.09
N ASN A 71 -10.31 -6.25 -1.04
CA ASN A 71 -9.74 -4.93 -1.19
C ASN A 71 -10.33 -4.21 -2.42
N GLY A 72 -10.57 -2.90 -2.29
CA GLY A 72 -11.31 -2.13 -3.29
C GLY A 72 -10.49 -1.62 -4.48
N GLY A 73 -9.16 -1.67 -4.43
CA GLY A 73 -8.29 -1.08 -5.46
C GLY A 73 -8.43 -1.72 -6.84
N PRO A 74 -8.35 -3.06 -6.98
CA PRO A 74 -8.46 -3.73 -8.27
C PRO A 74 -9.80 -3.46 -8.96
N LYS A 75 -10.90 -3.42 -8.19
CA LYS A 75 -12.22 -3.09 -8.70
C LYS A 75 -12.26 -1.68 -9.30
N ARG A 76 -11.63 -0.70 -8.65
CA ARG A 76 -11.54 0.67 -9.16
C ARG A 76 -10.80 0.76 -10.49
N VAL A 77 -9.71 0.00 -10.65
CA VAL A 77 -8.94 -0.05 -11.90
C VAL A 77 -9.77 -0.70 -13.01
N ALA A 78 -10.42 -1.83 -12.72
CA ALA A 78 -11.27 -2.53 -13.68
C ALA A 78 -12.50 -1.71 -14.11
N GLU A 79 -13.18 -1.03 -13.18
CA GLU A 79 -14.31 -0.13 -13.45
C GLU A 79 -13.92 1.06 -14.34
N ALA A 80 -12.66 1.49 -14.28
CA ALA A 80 -12.10 2.52 -15.16
C ALA A 80 -11.77 2.02 -16.58
N GLY A 81 -11.98 0.73 -16.87
CA GLY A 81 -11.66 0.11 -18.15
C GLY A 81 -10.17 -0.09 -18.38
N ILE A 82 -9.36 -0.07 -17.31
CA ILE A 82 -7.91 -0.22 -17.38
C ILE A 82 -7.56 -1.70 -17.22
N ALA A 83 -6.87 -2.27 -18.20
CA ALA A 83 -6.42 -3.65 -18.14
C ALA A 83 -5.35 -3.82 -17.07
N MET A 84 -5.42 -4.91 -16.30
CA MET A 84 -4.42 -5.24 -15.30
C MET A 84 -3.81 -6.63 -15.58
N VAL A 85 -2.48 -6.68 -15.62
CA VAL A 85 -1.70 -7.94 -15.60
C VAL A 85 -1.14 -8.09 -14.20
N ASP A 86 -1.64 -9.05 -13.45
CA ASP A 86 -1.35 -9.22 -12.03
C ASP A 86 -0.40 -10.38 -11.76
N ALA A 87 0.24 -10.34 -10.59
CA ALA A 87 1.12 -11.39 -10.08
C ALA A 87 2.25 -11.82 -11.06
N VAL A 88 2.84 -10.86 -11.78
CA VAL A 88 3.92 -11.14 -12.76
C VAL A 88 5.27 -11.48 -12.09
N GLY A 89 5.37 -11.27 -10.78
CA GLY A 89 6.59 -11.48 -10.00
C GLY A 89 7.49 -10.25 -9.95
N THR A 90 8.33 -10.16 -8.91
CA THR A 90 9.13 -8.96 -8.61
C THR A 90 10.27 -8.69 -9.58
N ALA A 91 10.66 -9.68 -10.38
CA ALA A 91 11.73 -9.54 -11.39
C ALA A 91 11.43 -8.42 -12.41
N ILE A 92 10.14 -8.19 -12.73
CA ILE A 92 9.72 -7.14 -13.66
C ILE A 92 10.20 -5.74 -13.25
N MET A 93 10.32 -5.50 -11.94
CA MET A 93 10.69 -4.20 -11.38
C MET A 93 12.15 -3.84 -11.67
N SER A 94 12.99 -4.85 -11.89
CA SER A 94 14.40 -4.69 -12.28
C SER A 94 14.64 -4.88 -13.78
N GLU A 95 13.74 -5.59 -14.46
CA GLU A 95 13.87 -5.91 -15.88
C GLU A 95 13.43 -4.75 -16.79
N LEU A 96 12.48 -3.94 -16.31
CA LEU A 96 12.02 -2.73 -16.97
C LEU A 96 12.64 -1.48 -16.37
N SER A 97 13.03 -0.56 -17.25
CA SER A 97 13.43 0.80 -16.89
C SER A 97 12.28 1.78 -17.12
N ASP A 98 12.27 2.86 -16.33
CA ASP A 98 11.36 3.99 -16.55
C ASP A 98 11.56 4.56 -17.97
N GLY A 99 10.51 4.54 -18.79
CA GLY A 99 10.58 5.01 -20.19
C GLY A 99 10.64 3.91 -21.24
N ASP A 100 10.79 2.65 -20.85
CA ASP A 100 10.77 1.54 -21.79
C ASP A 100 9.43 1.48 -22.52
N THR A 101 9.47 1.15 -23.81
CA THR A 101 8.25 0.85 -24.57
C THR A 101 7.98 -0.63 -24.50
N ILE A 102 6.79 -0.98 -24.04
CA ILE A 102 6.36 -2.37 -23.86
C ILE A 102 5.00 -2.59 -24.50
N THR A 103 4.72 -3.85 -24.83
CA THR A 103 3.43 -4.31 -25.34
C THR A 103 2.88 -5.38 -24.42
N ILE A 104 1.60 -5.31 -24.10
CA ILE A 104 0.86 -6.34 -23.37
C ILE A 104 -0.02 -7.10 -24.36
N GLU A 105 0.08 -8.44 -24.39
CA GLU A 105 -0.73 -9.33 -25.23
C GLU A 105 -1.16 -10.57 -24.43
N ASP A 106 -2.45 -10.68 -24.11
CA ASP A 106 -3.03 -11.83 -23.39
C ASP A 106 -2.26 -12.19 -22.10
N GLY A 107 -1.90 -11.17 -21.33
CA GLY A 107 -1.13 -11.29 -20.09
C GLY A 107 0.38 -11.44 -20.27
N ARG A 108 0.89 -11.53 -21.50
CA ARG A 108 2.32 -11.49 -21.81
C ARG A 108 2.79 -10.06 -21.91
N ILE A 109 3.96 -9.77 -21.38
CA ILE A 109 4.63 -8.47 -21.45
C ILE A 109 5.83 -8.63 -22.37
N LEU A 110 5.84 -7.85 -23.44
CA LEU A 110 6.84 -7.90 -24.49
C LEU A 110 7.65 -6.60 -24.53
N ARG A 111 8.96 -6.72 -24.68
CA ARG A 111 9.86 -5.62 -25.04
C ARG A 111 10.55 -5.98 -26.34
N ASP A 112 10.49 -5.10 -27.34
CA ASP A 112 11.04 -5.33 -28.68
C ASP A 112 10.55 -6.65 -29.32
N GLY A 113 9.32 -7.07 -29.00
CA GLY A 113 8.71 -8.33 -29.48
C GLY A 113 9.16 -9.60 -28.75
N VAL A 114 10.01 -9.48 -27.72
CA VAL A 114 10.43 -10.61 -26.87
C VAL A 114 9.62 -10.61 -25.58
N GLU A 115 8.99 -11.74 -25.24
CA GLU A 115 8.32 -11.93 -23.96
C GLU A 115 9.35 -11.90 -22.82
N ILE A 116 9.21 -10.92 -21.94
CA ILE A 116 10.05 -10.77 -20.75
C ILE A 116 9.36 -11.34 -19.51
N CYS A 117 8.03 -11.30 -19.48
CA CYS A 117 7.26 -11.71 -18.33
C CYS A 117 5.82 -12.03 -18.72
N ARG A 118 5.12 -12.74 -17.83
CA ARG A 118 3.70 -13.06 -17.99
C ARG A 118 3.01 -13.07 -16.64
N GLY A 119 1.76 -12.63 -16.62
CA GLY A 119 0.91 -12.71 -15.44
C GLY A 119 -0.53 -13.03 -15.78
N GLU A 120 -1.38 -12.85 -14.79
CA GLU A 120 -2.80 -13.10 -14.88
C GLU A 120 -3.52 -11.82 -15.33
N MET A 121 -4.24 -11.88 -16.44
CA MET A 121 -5.16 -10.80 -16.79
C MET A 121 -6.25 -10.74 -15.73
N LEU A 122 -6.56 -9.53 -15.25
CA LEU A 122 -7.67 -9.27 -14.35
C LEU A 122 -8.66 -8.32 -15.01
N ASP A 123 -9.79 -8.87 -15.42
CA ASP A 123 -11.00 -8.12 -15.75
C ASP A 123 -11.92 -7.97 -14.51
N LEU A 124 -13.05 -7.29 -14.70
CA LEU A 124 -14.00 -7.04 -13.62
C LEU A 124 -14.57 -8.34 -13.04
N GLU A 125 -14.85 -9.34 -13.87
CA GLU A 125 -15.42 -10.63 -13.44
C GLU A 125 -14.42 -11.39 -12.57
N GLN A 126 -13.16 -11.48 -13.02
CA GLN A 126 -12.08 -12.12 -12.27
C GLN A 126 -11.80 -11.39 -10.95
N VAL A 127 -11.82 -10.06 -10.95
CA VAL A 127 -11.67 -9.25 -9.73
C VAL A 127 -12.81 -9.53 -8.76
N GLU A 128 -14.06 -9.59 -9.22
CA GLU A 128 -15.23 -9.89 -8.38
C GLU A 128 -15.17 -11.29 -7.79
N ALA A 129 -14.83 -12.30 -8.61
CA ALA A 129 -14.65 -13.67 -8.15
C ALA A 129 -13.55 -13.79 -7.08
N LYS A 130 -12.39 -13.15 -7.30
CA LYS A 130 -11.30 -13.14 -6.32
C LYS A 130 -11.68 -12.42 -5.03
N MET A 131 -12.44 -11.33 -5.09
CA MET A 131 -12.93 -10.64 -3.90
C MET A 131 -13.90 -11.50 -3.11
N GLU A 132 -14.76 -12.29 -3.76
CA GLU A 132 -15.67 -13.19 -3.06
C GLU A 132 -14.93 -14.30 -2.33
N LEU A 133 -13.95 -14.93 -2.99
CA LEU A 133 -13.08 -15.91 -2.34
C LEU A 133 -12.32 -15.31 -1.15
N ALA A 134 -11.88 -14.06 -1.26
CA ALA A 134 -11.21 -13.36 -0.17
C ALA A 134 -12.16 -12.99 0.99
N ARG A 135 -13.46 -12.79 0.72
CA ARG A 135 -14.48 -12.61 1.77
C ARG A 135 -14.68 -13.88 2.57
N ASP A 136 -14.76 -15.03 1.90
CA ASP A 136 -14.92 -16.32 2.57
C ASP A 136 -13.70 -16.67 3.44
N ALA A 137 -12.51 -16.24 3.03
CA ALA A 137 -11.26 -16.46 3.76
C ALA A 137 -11.03 -15.51 4.96
N ILE A 138 -11.84 -14.44 5.11
CA ILE A 138 -11.61 -13.39 6.11
C ILE A 138 -11.60 -13.92 7.55
N GLY A 139 -12.37 -14.99 7.82
CA GLY A 139 -12.46 -15.59 9.15
C GLY A 139 -11.09 -16.08 9.65
N ASN A 140 -10.29 -16.69 8.77
CA ASN A 140 -8.96 -17.18 9.11
C ASN A 140 -7.97 -16.04 9.40
N GLU A 141 -8.12 -14.91 8.68
CA GLU A 141 -7.29 -13.73 8.91
C GLU A 141 -7.66 -13.03 10.22
N LEU A 142 -8.96 -12.95 10.56
CA LEU A 142 -9.43 -12.43 11.85
C LEU A 142 -8.94 -13.28 13.03
N GLU A 143 -8.96 -14.61 12.88
CA GLU A 143 -8.41 -15.54 13.88
C GLU A 143 -6.89 -15.33 14.03
N SER A 144 -6.16 -15.26 12.92
CA SER A 144 -4.71 -14.99 12.93
C SER A 144 -4.38 -13.65 13.58
N PHE A 145 -5.17 -12.62 13.30
CA PHE A 145 -5.03 -11.31 13.94
C PHE A 145 -5.29 -11.38 15.45
N ALA A 146 -6.32 -12.12 15.88
CA ALA A 146 -6.63 -12.32 17.29
C ALA A 146 -5.51 -13.07 18.03
N VAL A 147 -4.99 -14.16 17.46
CA VAL A 147 -3.87 -14.93 18.02
C VAL A 147 -2.62 -14.06 18.12
N ASN A 148 -2.25 -13.33 17.05
CA ASN A 148 -1.11 -12.41 17.08
C ASN A 148 -1.27 -11.29 18.12
N THR A 149 -2.48 -10.76 18.27
CA THR A 149 -2.80 -9.75 19.28
C THR A 149 -2.67 -10.33 20.69
N LEU A 150 -3.21 -11.54 20.92
CA LEU A 150 -3.10 -12.23 22.22
C LEU A 150 -1.65 -12.56 22.56
N GLU A 151 -0.84 -13.02 21.61
CA GLU A 151 0.59 -13.23 21.81
C GLU A 151 1.33 -11.93 22.15
N TYR A 152 0.96 -10.81 21.53
CA TYR A 152 1.53 -9.51 21.85
C TYR A 152 1.14 -9.06 23.26
N VAL A 153 -0.14 -9.21 23.62
CA VAL A 153 -0.65 -8.93 24.97
C VAL A 153 0.00 -9.85 26.00
N GLU A 154 0.23 -11.12 25.71
CA GLU A 154 0.91 -12.07 26.62
C GLU A 154 2.37 -11.67 26.85
N LYS A 155 3.08 -11.24 25.79
CA LYS A 155 4.45 -10.71 25.89
C LYS A 155 4.52 -9.42 26.70
N GLU A 156 3.55 -8.51 26.56
CA GLU A 156 3.48 -7.28 27.35
C GLU A 156 2.93 -7.50 28.77
N ALA A 157 2.05 -8.46 28.98
CA ALA A 157 1.50 -8.77 30.30
C ALA A 157 2.59 -9.18 31.29
N ARG A 158 3.67 -9.83 30.83
CA ARG A 158 4.86 -10.08 31.66
C ARG A 158 5.48 -8.80 32.24
N LEU A 159 5.50 -7.70 31.48
CA LEU A 159 5.97 -6.39 31.95
C LEU A 159 5.01 -5.75 32.97
N LEU A 160 3.73 -6.13 32.97
CA LEU A 160 2.73 -5.67 33.95
C LEU A 160 2.78 -6.44 35.28
N PHE A 161 3.27 -7.69 35.28
CA PHE A 161 3.33 -8.54 36.47
C PHE A 161 4.69 -8.50 37.19
N GLU A 162 5.73 -7.93 36.57
CA GLU A 162 6.98 -7.59 37.25
C GLU A 162 6.88 -6.19 37.89
N PRO A 163 7.49 -5.94 39.06
CA PRO A 163 7.55 -4.59 39.62
C PRO A 163 8.21 -3.66 38.60
N ILE A 164 7.48 -2.64 38.12
CA ILE A 164 8.02 -1.66 37.18
C ILE A 164 9.23 -0.97 37.82
N VAL A 165 10.43 -1.32 37.37
CA VAL A 165 11.65 -0.63 37.77
C VAL A 165 11.73 0.66 36.96
N VAL A 166 11.20 1.75 37.51
CA VAL A 166 11.32 3.07 36.90
C VAL A 166 12.78 3.53 37.01
N PRO A 167 13.48 3.81 35.90
CA PRO A 167 14.85 4.29 35.97
C PRO A 167 14.91 5.66 36.64
N GLU A 168 16.03 5.99 37.28
CA GLU A 168 16.24 7.33 37.81
C GLU A 168 16.21 8.36 36.67
N ILE A 169 15.18 9.20 36.69
CA ILE A 169 15.02 10.29 35.74
C ILE A 169 15.66 11.56 36.31
N ARG A 170 16.45 12.25 35.48
CA ARG A 170 17.08 13.53 35.86
C ARG A 170 16.06 14.66 36.02
N THR A 171 14.93 14.55 35.33
CA THR A 171 13.88 15.57 35.28
C THR A 171 12.96 15.46 36.49
N LYS A 172 12.73 16.56 37.20
CA LYS A 172 11.77 16.62 38.33
C LYS A 172 10.36 16.89 37.82
N PHE A 173 9.45 15.94 38.03
CA PHE A 173 8.05 16.01 37.59
C PHE A 173 7.10 16.62 38.63
N GLU A 174 7.50 16.64 39.89
CA GLU A 174 6.62 17.05 40.99
C GLU A 174 6.05 18.46 40.78
N ARG A 175 4.71 18.57 40.86
CA ARG A 175 3.95 19.83 40.73
C ARG A 175 4.19 20.60 39.42
N ARG A 176 4.55 19.90 38.35
CA ARG A 176 4.70 20.48 37.01
C ARG A 176 3.68 19.89 36.04
N HIS A 177 3.23 20.72 35.11
CA HIS A 177 2.43 20.24 33.98
C HIS A 177 3.29 19.34 33.11
N VAL A 178 2.71 18.26 32.59
CA VAL A 178 3.37 17.32 31.68
C VAL A 178 2.53 17.23 30.42
N LEU A 179 3.15 17.40 29.27
CA LEU A 179 2.53 17.18 27.97
C LEU A 179 3.19 15.96 27.34
N ILE A 180 2.40 14.92 27.12
CA ILE A 180 2.85 13.66 26.52
C ILE A 180 2.43 13.66 25.06
N VAL A 181 3.39 13.46 24.16
CA VAL A 181 3.17 13.43 22.72
C VAL A 181 3.41 12.02 22.22
N VAL A 182 2.37 11.42 21.64
CA VAL A 182 2.35 10.07 21.06
C VAL A 182 1.94 10.17 19.58
N ARG A 183 2.31 9.17 18.77
CA ARG A 183 1.85 9.09 17.37
C ARG A 183 0.35 8.78 17.32
N GLY A 184 -0.44 9.65 16.69
CA GLY A 184 -1.88 9.48 16.50
C GLY A 184 -2.40 10.24 15.28
N HIS A 185 -3.69 10.13 14.95
CA HIS A 185 -4.30 10.94 13.89
C HIS A 185 -4.17 12.43 14.26
N ASP A 186 -3.74 13.28 13.32
CA ASP A 186 -3.56 14.74 13.47
C ASP A 186 -2.71 15.24 14.65
N TYR A 187 -1.86 14.39 15.25
CA TYR A 187 -1.07 14.77 16.43
C TYR A 187 -0.13 15.98 16.21
N LYS A 188 0.30 16.23 14.97
CA LYS A 188 1.15 17.39 14.62
C LYS A 188 0.33 18.68 14.62
N GLU A 189 -0.90 18.61 14.14
CA GLU A 189 -1.86 19.71 14.11
C GLU A 189 -2.27 20.08 15.54
N ASP A 190 -2.56 19.08 16.38
CA ASP A 190 -2.84 19.28 17.81
C ASP A 190 -1.65 19.88 18.55
N LEU A 191 -0.44 19.40 18.29
CA LEU A 191 0.78 19.95 18.89
C LEU A 191 1.00 21.42 18.50
N ARG A 192 0.72 21.78 17.24
CA ARG A 192 0.76 23.18 16.79
C ARG A 192 -0.29 24.03 17.49
N ALA A 193 -1.50 23.51 17.68
CA ALA A 193 -2.57 24.21 18.39
C ALA A 193 -2.20 24.48 19.86
N LEU A 194 -1.43 23.57 20.48
CA LEU A 194 -0.95 23.70 21.86
C LEU A 194 0.31 24.59 22.02
N ARG A 195 0.83 25.18 20.94
CA ARG A 195 2.06 26.00 20.99
C ARG A 195 1.98 27.13 22.02
N THR A 196 0.86 27.85 22.08
CA THR A 196 0.65 28.93 23.06
C THR A 196 0.72 28.40 24.49
N TYR A 197 0.09 27.27 24.76
CA TYR A 197 0.15 26.62 26.07
C TYR A 197 1.57 26.19 26.45
N ILE A 198 2.33 25.63 25.50
CA ILE A 198 3.72 25.22 25.76
C ILE A 198 4.59 26.43 26.11
N VAL A 199 4.43 27.54 25.39
CA VAL A 199 5.18 28.78 25.62
C VAL A 199 4.76 29.48 26.92
N GLU A 200 3.48 29.45 27.29
CA GLU A 200 3.01 30.12 28.49
C GLU A 200 3.33 29.32 29.76
N PHE A 201 3.04 28.02 29.75
CA PHE A 201 3.06 27.18 30.95
C PHE A 201 4.33 26.34 31.10
N HIS A 202 5.19 26.28 30.08
CA HIS A 202 6.46 25.54 30.08
C HIS A 202 6.33 24.12 30.70
N PRO A 203 5.42 23.27 30.17
CA PRO A 203 5.25 21.92 30.67
C PRO A 203 6.50 21.08 30.43
N ILE A 204 6.63 19.98 31.17
CA ILE A 204 7.58 18.92 30.83
C ILE A 204 7.06 18.21 29.59
N LEU A 205 7.86 18.18 28.52
CA LEU A 205 7.52 17.52 27.27
C LEU A 205 8.05 16.07 27.33
N VAL A 206 7.17 15.11 27.09
CA VAL A 206 7.52 13.68 27.02
C VAL A 206 7.11 13.16 25.65
N GLY A 207 8.09 12.79 24.83
CA GLY A 207 7.85 12.17 23.52
C GLY A 207 7.88 10.66 23.60
N VAL A 208 6.93 10.01 22.91
CA VAL A 208 6.84 8.55 22.82
C VAL A 208 6.92 8.15 21.33
N ASP A 209 7.90 7.31 20.99
CA ASP A 209 8.19 6.89 19.61
C ASP A 209 8.17 8.09 18.64
N GLY A 210 7.33 8.08 17.60
CA GLY A 210 7.25 9.19 16.63
C GLY A 210 6.77 10.54 17.20
N GLY A 211 6.24 10.57 18.42
CA GLY A 211 5.95 11.80 19.13
C GLY A 211 7.22 12.51 19.63
N ALA A 212 8.31 11.77 19.86
CA ALA A 212 9.60 12.36 20.20
C ALA A 212 10.19 13.14 19.01
N ASP A 213 10.07 12.60 17.79
CA ASP A 213 10.51 13.29 16.58
C ASP A 213 9.77 14.62 16.38
N ALA A 214 8.45 14.61 16.57
CA ALA A 214 7.64 15.82 16.42
C ALA A 214 7.95 16.91 17.46
N LEU A 215 8.39 16.52 18.67
CA LEU A 215 8.86 17.46 19.68
C LEU A 215 10.23 18.06 19.36
N LEU A 216 11.09 17.33 18.63
CA LEU A 216 12.39 17.82 18.18
C LEU A 216 12.28 18.78 16.99
N ASP A 217 11.28 18.57 16.13
CA ASP A 217 11.00 19.37 14.94
C ASP A 217 10.14 20.63 15.23
N MET A 218 9.89 20.94 16.51
CA MET A 218 8.94 21.95 16.97
C MET A 218 9.49 23.38 17.00
#